data_AF-A0A517XLB2-F1
#
_entry.id   AF-A0A517XLB2-F1
#
_cell.length_a   1.000
_cell.length_b   1.000
_cell.length_c   1.000
_cell.angle_alpha   90.00
_cell.angle_beta   90.00
_cell.angle_gamma   90.00
#
_symmetry.space_group_name_H-M   'P 1'
#
loop_
_entity.id
_entity.type
_entity.pdbx_description
1 polymer ?
#
loop_
_entity_poly.entity_id
_entity_poly.type
_entity_poly.pdbx_seq_one_letter_code
_entity_poly.pdbx_strand_id
1 'polypeptide(L)'
;MTPDTPFDVPISGAISDLVRRLYDQAVSDGRRRDFLDAYRTITARLESSADTFGEELFALPRLGVVVRVALVAPLSVLYSLHPVSRLVTIGDVTYTRPRSR
;
A
#
# COMPACT_ATOMS: atom_id res chain seq x y z
N MET A 1 -15.51 -23.34 5.06
CA MET A 1 -15.02 -22.00 4.65
C MET A 1 -15.06 -21.12 5.87
N THR A 2 -13.95 -21.00 6.58
CA THR A 2 -13.80 -19.96 7.59
C THR A 2 -13.88 -18.63 6.85
N PRO A 3 -14.70 -17.65 7.28
CA PRO A 3 -14.66 -16.32 6.68
C PRO A 3 -13.22 -15.82 6.76
N ASP A 4 -12.64 -15.42 5.63
CA ASP A 4 -11.31 -14.86 5.58
C ASP A 4 -11.29 -13.60 6.45
N THR A 5 -10.71 -13.70 7.64
CA THR A 5 -10.53 -12.55 8.52
C THR A 5 -9.75 -11.48 7.75
N PRO A 6 -10.19 -10.22 7.73
CA PRO A 6 -9.44 -9.14 7.11
C PRO A 6 -8.02 -9.05 7.68
N PHE A 7 -7.07 -8.59 6.87
CA PHE A 7 -5.75 -8.23 7.35
C PHE A 7 -5.83 -6.95 8.20
N ASP A 8 -5.07 -6.93 9.29
CA ASP A 8 -4.85 -5.72 10.08
C ASP A 8 -3.79 -4.86 9.41
N VAL A 9 -4.11 -3.59 9.16
CA VAL A 9 -3.26 -2.64 8.42
C VAL A 9 -3.06 -1.36 9.25
N PRO A 10 -2.32 -1.43 10.37
CA PRO A 10 -2.06 -0.24 11.17
C PRO A 10 -1.24 0.78 10.37
N ILE A 11 -1.73 2.01 10.32
CA ILE A 11 -1.02 3.12 9.67
C ILE A 11 -0.20 3.86 10.71
N SER A 12 1.12 3.83 10.55
CA SER A 12 2.01 4.61 11.42
C SER A 12 1.84 6.12 11.18
N GLY A 13 2.21 6.94 12.17
CA GLY A 13 2.22 8.40 12.02
C GLY A 13 3.10 8.85 10.84
N ALA A 14 4.24 8.20 10.65
CA ALA A 14 5.16 8.49 9.54
C ALA A 14 4.53 8.24 8.15
N ILE A 15 3.79 7.14 7.99
CA ILE A 15 3.07 6.85 6.74
C ILE A 15 1.92 7.83 6.55
N SER A 16 1.18 8.17 7.61
CA SER A 16 0.11 9.18 7.53
C SER A 16 0.62 10.54 7.04
N ASP A 17 1.75 11.00 7.59
CA ASP A 17 2.38 12.26 7.17
C ASP A 17 2.92 12.19 5.74
N LEU A 18 3.49 11.05 5.33
CA LEU A 18 3.93 10.84 3.96
C LEU A 18 2.76 10.91 2.98
N VAL A 19 1.69 10.18 3.23
CA VAL A 19 0.48 10.17 2.38
C VAL A 19 -0.10 11.57 2.25
N ARG A 20 -0.14 12.36 3.33
CA ARG A 20 -0.59 13.76 3.29
C ARG A 20 0.26 14.61 2.36
N ARG A 21 1.59 14.52 2.45
CA ARG A 21 2.49 15.25 1.53
C ARG A 21 2.29 14.83 0.06
N LEU A 22 2.11 13.54 -0.20
CA LEU A 22 1.86 13.04 -1.55
C LEU A 22 0.48 13.45 -2.09
N TYR A 23 -0.51 13.57 -1.22
CA TYR A 23 -1.81 14.10 -1.58
C TYR A 23 -1.72 15.58 -1.97
N ASP A 24 -1.03 16.40 -1.18
CA ASP A 24 -0.83 17.82 -1.49
C ASP A 24 -0.11 17.99 -2.84
N GLN A 25 0.90 17.15 -3.10
CA GLN A 25 1.59 17.05 -4.38
C GLN A 25 0.62 16.72 -5.53
N ALA A 26 -0.22 15.70 -5.37
CA ALA A 26 -1.19 15.29 -6.38
C ALA A 26 -2.25 16.38 -6.63
N VAL A 27 -2.62 17.15 -5.61
CA VAL A 27 -3.50 18.32 -5.76
C VAL A 27 -2.84 19.39 -6.63
N SER A 28 -1.57 19.72 -6.36
CA SER A 28 -0.82 20.68 -7.19
C SER A 28 -0.68 20.22 -8.64
N ASP A 29 -0.59 18.92 -8.89
CA ASP A 29 -0.53 18.34 -10.23
C ASP A 29 -1.92 18.23 -10.92
N GLY A 30 -3.01 18.62 -10.26
CA GLY A 30 -4.38 18.49 -10.80
C GLY A 30 -4.93 17.05 -10.79
N ARG A 31 -4.32 16.14 -10.03
CA ARG A 31 -4.61 14.69 -10.00
C ARG A 31 -5.21 14.21 -8.69
N ARG A 32 -5.86 15.10 -7.94
CA ARG A 32 -6.50 14.81 -6.65
C ARG A 32 -7.37 13.55 -6.69
N ARG A 33 -8.21 13.41 -7.72
CA ARG A 33 -9.16 12.29 -7.83
C ARG A 33 -8.43 10.96 -8.05
N ASP A 34 -7.53 10.91 -9.02
CA ASP A 34 -6.72 9.72 -9.31
C ASP A 34 -5.98 9.23 -8.07
N PHE A 35 -5.38 10.16 -7.29
CA PHE A 35 -4.69 9.83 -6.06
C PHE A 35 -5.64 9.17 -5.04
N LEU A 36 -6.81 9.76 -4.80
CA LEU A 36 -7.75 9.25 -3.82
C LEU A 36 -8.32 7.89 -4.23
N ASP A 37 -8.64 7.72 -5.52
CA ASP A 37 -9.15 6.46 -6.06
C ASP A 37 -8.09 5.34 -5.95
N ALA A 38 -6.83 5.65 -6.26
CA ALA A 38 -5.70 4.74 -6.07
C ALA A 38 -5.48 4.37 -4.60
N TYR A 39 -5.46 5.36 -3.70
CA TYR A 39 -5.24 5.15 -2.27
C TYR A 39 -6.34 4.29 -1.63
N ARG A 40 -7.61 4.55 -2.00
CA ARG A 40 -8.76 3.73 -1.56
C ARG A 40 -8.67 2.30 -2.07
N THR A 41 -8.24 2.12 -3.32
CA THR A 41 -8.06 0.79 -3.90
C THR A 41 -6.95 0.03 -3.18
N ILE A 42 -5.82 0.68 -2.91
CA ILE A 42 -4.70 0.08 -2.18
C ILE A 42 -5.14 -0.34 -0.78
N THR A 43 -5.75 0.55 0.00
CA THR A 43 -6.20 0.26 1.38
C THR A 43 -7.18 -0.90 1.41
N ALA A 44 -8.22 -0.89 0.57
CA ALA A 44 -9.17 -1.99 0.47
C ALA A 44 -8.51 -3.33 0.09
N ARG A 45 -7.52 -3.32 -0.81
CA ARG A 45 -6.80 -4.53 -1.22
C ARG A 45 -5.84 -5.05 -0.16
N LEU A 46 -5.19 -4.19 0.61
CA LEU A 46 -4.37 -4.61 1.73
C LEU A 46 -5.22 -5.27 2.82
N GLU A 47 -6.40 -4.72 3.12
CA GLU A 47 -7.31 -5.28 4.13
C GLU A 47 -7.94 -6.61 3.68
N SER A 48 -8.28 -6.77 2.40
CA SER A 48 -9.02 -7.94 1.92
C SER A 48 -8.16 -9.05 1.30
N SER A 49 -7.01 -8.71 0.70
CA SER A 49 -6.27 -9.65 -0.17
C SER A 49 -4.76 -9.35 -0.22
N ALA A 50 -4.11 -8.98 0.89
CA ALA A 50 -2.69 -8.61 0.91
C ALA A 50 -1.72 -9.72 0.48
N ASP A 51 -2.11 -10.98 0.61
CA ASP A 51 -1.31 -12.15 0.21
C ASP A 51 -1.20 -12.32 -1.31
N THR A 52 -2.21 -11.84 -2.05
CA THR A 52 -2.33 -11.95 -3.51
C THR A 52 -2.20 -10.60 -4.21
N PHE A 53 -2.22 -9.50 -3.47
CA PHE A 53 -2.09 -8.15 -4.03
C PHE A 53 -0.63 -7.81 -4.35
N GLY A 54 -0.36 -7.31 -5.55
CA GLY A 54 0.98 -6.92 -5.97
C GLY A 54 1.95 -8.09 -6.16
N GLU A 55 3.22 -7.74 -6.36
CA GLU A 55 4.33 -8.65 -6.64
C GLU A 55 5.14 -8.91 -5.37
N GLU A 56 5.51 -10.17 -5.14
CA GLU A 56 6.43 -10.55 -4.09
C GLU A 56 7.86 -10.17 -4.47
N LEU A 57 8.55 -9.43 -3.59
CA LEU A 57 9.94 -9.07 -3.81
C LEU A 57 10.89 -10.08 -3.18
N PHE A 58 10.69 -10.38 -1.89
CA PHE A 58 11.48 -11.35 -1.13
C PHE A 58 10.78 -11.73 0.17
N ALA A 59 11.17 -12.88 0.74
CA ALA A 59 10.74 -13.33 2.05
C ALA A 59 11.84 -13.14 3.10
N LEU A 60 11.42 -12.96 4.35
CA LEU A 60 12.27 -12.93 5.55
C LEU A 60 11.85 -14.10 6.46
N PRO A 61 12.34 -15.34 6.22
CA PRO A 61 11.81 -16.53 6.86
C PRO A 61 11.92 -16.54 8.38
N ARG A 62 13.01 -15.96 8.92
CA ARG A 62 13.21 -15.85 10.37
C ARG A 62 12.21 -14.94 11.07
N LEU A 63 11.58 -14.04 10.32
CA LEU A 63 10.54 -13.14 10.81
C LEU A 63 9.14 -13.60 10.43
N GLY A 64 9.01 -14.62 9.57
CA GLY A 64 7.72 -15.06 9.04
C GLY A 64 7.04 -14.00 8.17
N VAL A 65 7.82 -13.13 7.53
CA VAL A 65 7.29 -11.97 6.77
C VAL A 65 7.63 -12.10 5.29
N VAL A 66 6.70 -11.68 4.43
CA VAL A 66 6.89 -11.54 2.99
C VAL A 66 6.82 -10.06 2.62
N VAL A 67 7.82 -9.56 1.88
CA VAL A 67 7.85 -8.18 1.40
C VAL A 67 7.31 -8.14 -0.03
N ARG A 68 6.36 -7.25 -0.27
CA ARG A 68 5.62 -7.12 -1.53
C ARG A 68 5.57 -5.66 -1.97
N VAL A 69 5.42 -5.45 -3.27
CA VAL A 69 5.14 -4.14 -3.86
C VAL A 69 3.87 -4.20 -4.69
N ALA A 70 3.01 -3.20 -4.57
CA ALA A 70 1.83 -3.09 -5.42
C ALA A 70 1.77 -1.72 -6.09
N LEU A 71 1.20 -1.69 -7.29
CA LEU A 71 0.99 -0.48 -8.08
C LEU A 71 -0.50 -0.33 -8.39
N VAL A 72 -1.08 0.79 -7.98
CA VAL A 72 -2.37 1.29 -8.47
C VAL A 72 -2.11 2.73 -8.89
N ALA A 73 -1.89 2.94 -10.19
CA ALA A 73 -1.45 4.24 -10.69
C ALA A 73 -2.38 5.37 -10.20
N PRO A 74 -1.85 6.48 -9.68
CA PRO A 74 -0.43 6.89 -9.72
C PRO A 74 0.41 6.47 -8.51
N LEU A 75 -0.09 5.59 -7.64
CA LEU A 75 0.56 5.20 -6.40
C LEU A 75 1.18 3.81 -6.47
N SER A 76 2.36 3.66 -5.89
CA SER A 76 2.88 2.36 -5.47
C SER A 76 3.03 2.30 -3.96
N VAL A 77 2.92 1.09 -3.41
CA VAL A 77 3.09 0.81 -1.99
C VAL A 77 4.07 -0.35 -1.83
N LEU A 78 5.08 -0.15 -0.99
CA LEU A 78 5.95 -1.21 -0.48
C LEU A 78 5.43 -1.62 0.88
N TYR A 79 5.13 -2.89 1.06
CA TYR A 79 4.59 -3.38 2.32
C TYR A 79 5.12 -4.76 2.66
N SER A 80 4.99 -5.09 3.93
CA SER A 80 5.37 -6.37 4.50
C SER A 80 4.13 -7.04 5.07
N LEU A 81 4.01 -8.35 4.86
CA LEU A 81 2.89 -9.16 5.27
C LEU A 81 3.38 -10.29 6.18
N HIS A 82 2.76 -10.45 7.34
CA HIS A 82 2.89 -11.63 8.17
C HIS A 82 1.64 -12.51 7.99
N PRO A 83 1.69 -13.61 7.20
CA PRO A 83 0.50 -14.34 6.76
C PRO A 83 -0.25 -15.02 7.91
N VAL A 84 0.45 -15.47 8.96
CA VAL A 84 -0.17 -16.17 10.09
C VAL A 84 -0.97 -15.22 11.00
N SER A 85 -0.38 -14.09 11.39
CA SER A 85 -1.05 -13.07 12.22
C SER A 85 -1.96 -12.15 11.41
N ARG A 86 -1.97 -12.27 10.08
CA ARG A 86 -2.66 -11.39 9.14
C ARG A 86 -2.34 -9.90 9.35
N LEU A 87 -1.08 -9.60 9.68
CA LEU A 87 -0.62 -8.23 9.88
C LEU A 87 0.07 -7.71 8.62
N VAL A 88 -0.30 -6.51 8.18
CA VAL A 88 0.33 -5.78 7.09
C VAL A 88 0.98 -4.51 7.66
N THR A 89 2.26 -4.30 7.34
CA THR A 89 2.96 -3.05 7.67
C THR A 89 3.42 -2.36 6.40
N ILE A 90 2.99 -1.12 6.20
CA ILE A 90 3.40 -0.29 5.07
C ILE A 90 4.79 0.27 5.36
N GLY A 91 5.76 -0.04 4.49
CA GLY A 91 7.12 0.47 4.58
C GLY A 91 7.30 1.79 3.84
N ASP A 92 6.65 1.94 2.68
CA ASP A 92 6.74 3.16 1.86
C ASP A 92 5.54 3.32 0.94
N VAL A 93 5.26 4.57 0.54
CA VAL A 93 4.26 4.93 -0.47
C VAL A 93 4.89 5.92 -1.42
N THR A 94 4.83 5.66 -2.72
CA THR A 94 5.39 6.53 -3.74
C THR A 94 4.30 7.03 -4.68
N TYR A 95 4.34 8.32 -5.02
CA TYR A 95 3.48 8.95 -6.02
C TYR A 95 4.28 9.24 -7.30
N THR A 96 3.81 8.69 -8.42
CA THR A 96 4.45 8.84 -9.72
C THR A 96 3.84 10.03 -10.47
N ARG A 97 4.65 11.09 -10.65
CA ARG A 97 4.27 12.24 -11.46
C ARG A 97 4.16 11.85 -12.95
N PRO A 98 3.22 12.44 -13.70
CA PRO A 98 3.21 12.29 -15.14
C PRO A 98 4.51 12.85 -15.74
N ARG A 99 5.09 12.15 -16.71
CA ARG A 99 6.21 12.67 -17.49
C ARG A 99 5.70 13.84 -18.32
N SER A 100 6.28 15.03 -18.13
CA SER A 100 6.08 16.17 -19.03
C SER A 100 6.43 15.73 -20.44
N ARG A 101 5.44 15.75 -21.34
CA ARG A 101 5.66 15.58 -22.79
C ARG A 101 6.03 16.91 -23.41
#